data_AF-A0A954IQ31-F1
#
_entry.id   AF-A0A954IQ31-F1
#
_cell.length_a   1.000
_cell.length_b   1.000
_cell.length_c   1.000
_cell.angle_alpha   90.00
_cell.angle_beta   90.00
_cell.angle_gamma   90.00
#
_symmetry.space_group_name_H-M   'P 1'
#
loop_
_entity.id
_entity.type
_entity.pdbx_description
1 polymer ?
#
loop_
_entity_poly.entity_id
_entity_poly.type
_entity_poly.pdbx_seq_one_letter_code
_entity_poly.pdbx_strand_id
1 'polypeptide(L)'
;MEVMEKVGDWFNASTAAVERLITRMFGSSNERRVEQIGFTRDKEGNVTIVPGSLLDRINGLEPDFEKLTDDELKQTASKFRARLAKGETLDDILPEAFAAVRESSKRILKMRHYDVQMVGGVILHRGMIAE
;
A
#
# COMPACT_ATOMS: atom_id res chain seq x y z
N MET A 1 -38.16 27.51 -17.14
CA MET A 1 -36.89 26.77 -17.32
C MET A 1 -35.86 27.22 -16.28
N GLU A 2 -35.62 28.52 -16.12
CA GLU A 2 -34.63 29.10 -15.17
C GLU A 2 -34.82 28.73 -13.67
N VAL A 3 -36.07 28.59 -13.18
CA VAL A 3 -36.34 28.22 -11.78
C VAL A 3 -35.99 26.75 -11.50
N MET A 4 -36.22 25.86 -12.46
CA MET A 4 -35.91 24.44 -12.29
C MET A 4 -34.40 24.18 -12.36
N GLU A 5 -33.66 24.96 -13.16
CA GLU A 5 -32.19 24.97 -13.14
C GLU A 5 -31.64 25.43 -11.80
N LYS A 6 -32.11 26.57 -11.26
CA LYS A 6 -31.66 27.08 -9.94
C LYS A 6 -31.94 26.10 -8.80
N VAL A 7 -33.08 25.40 -8.85
CA VAL A 7 -33.40 24.34 -7.87
C VAL A 7 -32.45 23.16 -8.06
N GLY A 8 -32.18 22.72 -9.29
CA GLY A 8 -31.22 21.66 -9.59
C GLY A 8 -29.79 21.99 -9.12
N ASP A 9 -29.33 23.21 -9.37
CA ASP A 9 -28.00 23.69 -8.95
C ASP A 9 -27.88 23.73 -7.42
N TRP A 10 -28.95 24.14 -6.72
CA TRP A 10 -29.00 24.12 -5.26
C TRP A 10 -28.90 22.69 -4.70
N PHE A 11 -29.61 21.73 -5.30
CA PHE A 11 -29.49 20.32 -4.93
C PHE A 11 -28.07 19.79 -5.15
N ASN A 12 -27.44 20.07 -6.29
CA ASN A 12 -26.08 19.66 -6.60
C ASN A 12 -25.03 20.30 -5.66
N ALA A 13 -25.21 21.57 -5.30
CA ALA A 13 -24.34 22.24 -4.34
C ALA A 13 -24.48 21.63 -2.93
N SER A 14 -25.70 21.26 -2.53
CA SER A 14 -25.97 20.64 -1.23
C SER A 14 -25.34 19.24 -1.10
N THR A 15 -25.42 18.41 -2.15
CA THR A 15 -24.79 17.09 -2.16
C THR A 15 -23.27 17.18 -2.10
N ALA A 16 -22.66 18.09 -2.86
CA ALA A 16 -21.22 18.34 -2.80
C ALA A 16 -20.75 18.91 -1.45
N ALA A 17 -21.60 19.65 -0.73
CA ALA A 17 -21.29 20.11 0.62
C ALA A 17 -21.30 18.96 1.64
N VAL A 18 -22.28 18.06 1.53
CA VAL A 18 -22.37 16.85 2.36
C VAL A 18 -21.19 15.90 2.11
N GLU A 19 -20.83 15.66 0.84
CA GLU A 19 -19.68 14.81 0.49
C GLU A 19 -18.36 15.34 1.08
N ARG A 20 -18.13 16.66 0.97
CA ARG A 20 -16.94 17.30 1.56
C ARG A 20 -16.93 17.20 3.07
N LEU A 21 -18.09 17.32 3.72
CA LEU A 21 -18.22 17.15 5.17
C LEU A 21 -17.88 15.72 5.58
N ILE A 22 -18.42 14.72 4.89
CA ILE A 22 -18.17 13.30 5.16
C ILE A 22 -16.68 12.98 4.98
N THR A 23 -16.08 13.39 3.85
CA THR A 23 -14.65 13.15 3.60
C THR A 23 -13.77 13.83 4.63
N ARG A 24 -14.13 15.04 5.10
CA ARG A 24 -13.39 15.73 6.17
C ARG A 24 -13.49 15.03 7.52
N MET A 25 -14.62 14.35 7.80
CA MET A 25 -14.83 13.63 9.05
C MET A 25 -14.23 12.22 9.05
N PHE A 26 -14.26 11.52 7.91
CA PHE A 26 -13.96 10.09 7.83
C PHE A 26 -12.80 9.73 6.89
N GLY A 27 -12.25 10.70 6.16
CA GLY A 27 -11.30 10.46 5.08
C GLY A 27 -11.95 9.85 3.84
N SER A 28 -11.20 9.81 2.75
CA SER A 28 -11.66 9.11 1.53
C SER A 28 -11.48 7.59 1.68
N SER A 29 -12.22 6.80 0.89
CA SER A 29 -12.03 5.34 0.86
C SER A 29 -10.62 4.94 0.43
N ASN A 30 -10.01 5.70 -0.48
CA ASN A 30 -8.65 5.45 -0.96
C ASN A 30 -7.63 5.72 0.15
N GLU A 31 -7.78 6.83 0.85
CA GLU A 31 -6.92 7.21 1.98
C GLU A 31 -6.93 6.12 3.07
N ARG A 32 -8.11 5.67 3.50
CA ARG A 32 -8.22 4.58 4.48
C ARG A 32 -7.55 3.29 4.02
N ARG A 33 -7.63 2.98 2.72
CA ARG A 33 -7.04 1.76 2.17
C ARG A 33 -5.51 1.82 2.14
N VAL A 34 -4.94 2.99 1.85
CA VAL A 34 -3.50 3.25 1.90
C VAL A 34 -3.00 3.25 3.34
N GLU A 35 -3.76 3.84 4.26
CA GLU A 35 -3.50 3.79 5.71
C GLU A 35 -3.51 2.35 6.25
N GLN A 36 -4.45 1.52 5.83
CA GLN A 36 -4.50 0.09 6.18
C GLN A 36 -3.27 -0.71 5.71
N ILE A 37 -2.66 -0.32 4.59
CA ILE A 37 -1.39 -0.93 4.14
C ILE A 37 -0.25 -0.48 5.04
N GLY A 38 -0.33 0.74 5.57
CA GLY A 38 0.59 1.27 6.56
C GLY A 38 1.20 2.61 6.22
N PHE A 39 0.72 3.30 5.19
CA PHE A 39 1.31 4.56 4.75
C PHE A 39 0.34 5.71 4.99
N THR A 40 0.76 6.72 5.74
CA THR A 40 0.01 7.97 5.90
C THR A 40 0.88 9.16 5.60
N ARG A 41 0.24 10.24 5.12
CA ARG A 41 0.91 11.51 4.84
C ARG A 41 0.04 12.63 5.37
N ASP A 42 0.60 13.47 6.24
CA ASP A 42 -0.11 14.65 6.74
C ASP A 42 -0.14 15.79 5.70
N LYS A 43 -0.79 16.90 6.06
CA LYS A 43 -0.97 18.06 5.14
C LYS A 43 0.34 18.81 4.90
N GLU A 44 1.24 18.74 5.87
CA GLU A 44 2.59 19.29 5.84
C GLU A 44 3.53 18.42 5.00
N GLY A 45 3.08 17.22 4.63
CA GLY A 45 3.78 16.29 3.77
C GLY A 45 4.66 15.28 4.51
N ASN A 46 4.62 15.25 5.84
CA ASN A 46 5.33 14.28 6.65
C ASN A 46 4.69 12.90 6.49
N VAL A 47 5.55 11.90 6.32
CA VAL A 47 5.15 10.51 6.15
C VAL A 47 5.25 9.79 7.49
N THR A 48 4.19 9.04 7.83
CA THR A 48 4.20 8.13 8.97
C THR A 48 3.90 6.72 8.50
N ILE A 49 4.65 5.74 9.03
CA ILE A 49 4.38 4.33 8.82
C ILE A 49 3.59 3.82 10.03
N VAL A 50 2.43 3.22 9.79
CA VAL A 50 1.54 2.74 10.86
C VAL A 50 2.18 1.51 11.53
N PRO A 51 2.45 1.52 12.83
CA PRO A 51 3.07 0.37 13.52
C PRO A 51 2.23 -0.91 13.40
N GLY A 52 2.89 -2.03 13.13
CA GLY A 52 2.25 -3.34 12.95
C GLY A 52 1.52 -3.53 11.62
N SER A 53 1.50 -2.52 10.76
CA SER A 53 0.95 -2.61 9.41
C SER A 53 1.78 -3.53 8.50
N LEU A 54 1.24 -3.85 7.33
CA LEU A 54 1.96 -4.62 6.32
C LEU A 54 3.26 -3.94 5.89
N LEU A 55 3.22 -2.63 5.64
CA LEU A 55 4.39 -1.86 5.24
C LEU A 55 5.44 -1.78 6.36
N ASP A 56 5.01 -1.62 7.61
CA ASP A 56 5.90 -1.67 8.77
C ASP A 56 6.62 -3.03 8.87
N ARG A 57 5.88 -4.14 8.69
CA ARG A 57 6.44 -5.49 8.64
C ARG A 57 7.45 -5.66 7.51
N ILE A 58 7.15 -5.16 6.30
CA ILE A 58 8.09 -5.19 5.16
C ILE A 58 9.37 -4.43 5.51
N ASN A 59 9.25 -3.22 6.06
CA ASN A 59 10.38 -2.39 6.46
C ASN A 59 11.20 -3.05 7.57
N GLY A 60 10.55 -3.66 8.55
CA GLY A 60 11.19 -4.37 9.66
C GLY A 60 11.96 -5.62 9.25
N LEU A 61 11.60 -6.26 8.13
CA LEU A 61 12.30 -7.43 7.60
C LEU A 61 13.56 -7.07 6.80
N GLU A 62 13.72 -5.81 6.37
CA GLU A 62 14.83 -5.39 5.51
C GLU A 62 16.21 -5.74 6.09
N PRO A 63 16.53 -5.50 7.38
CA PRO A 63 17.83 -5.86 7.96
C PRO A 63 18.13 -7.36 7.92
N ASP A 64 17.11 -8.22 7.92
CA ASP A 64 17.30 -9.67 7.86
C ASP A 64 17.54 -10.16 6.43
N PHE A 65 16.89 -9.54 5.45
CA PHE A 65 17.14 -9.82 4.03
C PHE A 65 18.49 -9.26 3.55
N GLU A 66 18.94 -8.13 4.08
CA GLU A 66 20.27 -7.58 3.80
C GLU A 66 21.40 -8.54 4.18
N LYS A 67 21.23 -9.32 5.25
CA LYS A 67 22.23 -10.30 5.73
C LYS A 67 22.34 -11.54 4.84
N LEU A 68 21.34 -11.80 3.99
CA LEU A 68 21.34 -12.98 3.13
C LEU A 68 22.44 -12.88 2.07
N THR A 69 23.07 -13.99 1.74
CA THR A 69 23.88 -14.13 0.53
C THR A 69 22.99 -14.10 -0.72
N ASP A 70 23.58 -13.86 -1.89
CA ASP A 70 22.84 -13.87 -3.16
C ASP A 70 22.15 -15.22 -3.42
N ASP A 71 22.78 -16.32 -3.02
CA ASP A 71 22.20 -17.66 -3.17
C ASP A 71 21.06 -17.91 -2.19
N GLU A 72 21.19 -17.46 -0.94
CA GLU A 72 20.08 -17.53 0.02
C GLU A 72 18.89 -16.68 -0.40
N LEU A 73 19.15 -15.48 -0.93
CA LEU A 73 18.11 -14.58 -1.46
C LEU A 73 17.39 -15.23 -2.65
N LYS A 74 18.11 -15.85 -3.59
CA LYS A 74 17.50 -16.61 -4.70
C LYS A 74 16.64 -17.77 -4.21
N GLN A 75 17.06 -18.46 -3.15
CA GLN A 75 16.31 -19.60 -2.60
C GLN A 75 14.99 -19.20 -1.93
N THR A 76 14.79 -17.92 -1.57
CA THR A 76 13.54 -17.44 -0.96
C THR A 76 12.32 -17.78 -1.82
N ALA A 77 12.41 -17.63 -3.15
CA ALA A 77 11.34 -17.97 -4.07
C ALA A 77 10.92 -19.45 -3.97
N SER A 78 11.89 -20.36 -3.88
CA SER A 78 11.62 -21.80 -3.69
C SER A 78 10.99 -22.07 -2.32
N LYS A 79 11.46 -21.40 -1.26
CA LYS A 79 10.87 -21.50 0.09
C LYS A 79 9.41 -21.04 0.10
N PHE A 80 9.09 -19.93 -0.55
CA PHE A 80 7.71 -19.43 -0.66
C PHE A 80 6.81 -20.39 -1.43
N ARG A 81 7.26 -20.95 -2.57
CA ARG A 81 6.49 -21.97 -3.30
C ARG A 81 6.18 -23.19 -2.44
N ALA A 82 7.15 -23.63 -1.62
CA ALA A 82 6.95 -24.75 -0.70
C ALA A 82 5.96 -24.41 0.43
N ARG A 83 5.97 -23.18 0.95
CA ARG A 83 5.00 -22.68 1.95
C ARG A 83 3.58 -22.64 1.37
N LEU A 84 3.42 -22.11 0.15
CA LEU A 84 2.14 -22.08 -0.56
C LEU A 84 1.60 -23.50 -0.81
N ALA A 85 2.47 -24.44 -1.20
CA ALA A 85 2.08 -25.84 -1.39
C ALA A 85 1.62 -26.54 -0.08
N LYS A 86 2.01 -26.00 1.08
CA LYS A 86 1.58 -26.47 2.41
C LYS A 86 0.29 -25.79 2.90
N GLY A 87 -0.29 -24.89 2.11
CA GLY A 87 -1.57 -24.25 2.41
C GLY A 87 -1.48 -22.81 2.93
N GLU A 88 -0.28 -22.23 3.02
CA GLU A 88 -0.18 -20.78 3.25
C GLU A 88 -0.74 -20.00 2.05
N THR A 89 -1.32 -18.83 2.31
CA THR A 89 -1.86 -17.95 1.29
C THR A 89 -0.80 -16.98 0.77
N LEU A 90 -1.10 -16.30 -0.35
CA LEU A 90 -0.24 -15.22 -0.85
C LEU A 90 -0.11 -14.07 0.15
N ASP A 91 -1.18 -13.79 0.91
CA ASP A 91 -1.19 -12.73 1.92
C ASP A 91 -0.30 -13.08 3.13
N ASP A 92 -0.20 -14.37 3.49
CA ASP A 92 0.65 -14.84 4.58
C ASP A 92 2.14 -14.62 4.30
N ILE A 93 2.55 -14.79 3.04
CA ILE A 93 3.95 -14.62 2.61
C ILE A 93 4.27 -13.21 2.09
N LEU A 94 3.27 -12.34 1.98
CA LEU A 94 3.37 -11.05 1.31
C LEU A 94 4.47 -10.15 1.88
N PRO A 95 4.64 -10.00 3.22
CA PRO A 95 5.69 -9.16 3.79
C PRO A 95 7.09 -9.66 3.40
N GLU A 96 7.37 -10.96 3.59
CA GLU A 96 8.66 -11.56 3.26
C GLU A 96 8.95 -11.53 1.75
N ALA A 97 7.93 -11.73 0.92
CA ALA A 97 8.07 -11.65 -0.53
C ALA A 97 8.44 -10.23 -0.98
N PHE A 98 7.79 -9.20 -0.42
CA PHE A 98 8.09 -7.80 -0.74
C PHE A 98 9.46 -7.37 -0.22
N ALA A 99 9.87 -7.83 0.95
CA ALA A 99 11.23 -7.62 1.47
C ALA A 99 12.30 -8.26 0.56
N ALA A 100 12.06 -9.49 0.08
CA ALA A 100 12.95 -10.17 -0.87
C ALA A 100 13.08 -9.40 -2.19
N VAL A 101 11.97 -8.90 -2.74
CA VAL A 101 11.96 -8.09 -3.97
C VAL A 101 12.69 -6.75 -3.77
N ARG A 102 12.47 -6.08 -2.62
CA ARG A 102 13.18 -4.84 -2.29
C ARG A 102 14.70 -5.06 -2.29
N GLU A 103 15.15 -6.11 -1.60
CA GLU A 103 16.58 -6.42 -1.50
C GLU A 103 17.17 -6.82 -2.86
N SER A 104 16.43 -7.61 -3.64
CA SER A 104 16.84 -7.98 -5.01
C SER A 104 17.04 -6.74 -5.89
N SER A 105 16.13 -5.78 -5.85
CA SER A 105 16.24 -4.50 -6.58
C SER A 105 17.43 -3.68 -6.08
N LYS A 106 17.63 -3.60 -4.76
CA LYS A 106 18.77 -2.89 -4.15
C LYS A 106 20.10 -3.48 -4.63
N ARG A 107 20.22 -4.80 -4.76
CA ARG A 107 21.45 -5.46 -5.24
C ARG A 107 21.67 -5.31 -6.73
N ILE A 108 20.64 -5.56 -7.54
CA ILE A 108 20.76 -5.68 -9.00
C ILE A 108 20.68 -4.31 -9.67
N LEU A 109 19.66 -3.53 -9.33
CA LEU A 109 19.38 -2.23 -9.95
C LEU A 109 20.00 -1.06 -9.20
N LYS A 110 20.59 -1.32 -8.01
CA LYS A 110 21.09 -0.28 -7.10
C LYS A 110 20.01 0.72 -6.67
N MET A 111 18.75 0.26 -6.65
CA MET A 111 17.59 1.06 -6.28
C MET A 111 16.82 0.36 -5.17
N ARG A 112 16.80 0.97 -3.98
CA ARG A 112 15.89 0.57 -2.91
C ARG A 112 14.50 1.10 -3.26
N HIS A 113 13.52 0.20 -3.36
CA HIS A 113 12.13 0.61 -3.55
C HIS A 113 11.68 1.51 -2.39
N TYR A 114 11.06 2.64 -2.73
CA TYR A 114 10.42 3.53 -1.79
C TYR A 114 9.18 2.89 -1.17
N ASP A 115 8.77 3.41 -0.02
CA ASP A 115 7.62 2.91 0.71
C ASP A 115 6.31 3.07 -0.09
N VAL A 116 6.17 4.17 -0.85
CA VAL A 116 5.05 4.36 -1.79
C VAL A 116 5.03 3.34 -2.92
N GLN A 117 6.18 2.83 -3.36
CA GLN A 117 6.23 1.78 -4.40
C GLN A 117 5.80 0.43 -3.84
N MET A 118 6.14 0.14 -2.58
CA MET A 118 5.65 -1.05 -1.89
C MET A 118 4.13 -0.98 -1.71
N VAL A 119 3.59 0.17 -1.30
CA VAL A 119 2.14 0.40 -1.25
C VAL A 119 1.50 0.15 -2.61
N GLY A 120 2.04 0.73 -3.68
CA GLY A 120 1.56 0.51 -5.04
C GLY A 120 1.55 -0.96 -5.43
N GLY A 121 2.62 -1.71 -5.13
CA GLY A 121 2.68 -3.15 -5.37
C GLY A 121 1.61 -3.94 -4.61
N VAL A 122 1.33 -3.58 -3.35
CA VAL A 122 0.26 -4.20 -2.54
C VAL A 122 -1.13 -3.88 -3.12
N ILE A 123 -1.35 -2.66 -3.61
CA ILE A 123 -2.59 -2.28 -4.29
C ILE A 123 -2.82 -3.15 -5.53
N LEU A 124 -1.78 -3.34 -6.36
CA LEU A 124 -1.83 -4.21 -7.54
C LEU A 124 -2.08 -5.68 -7.19
N HIS A 125 -1.42 -6.20 -6.14
CA HIS A 125 -1.65 -7.54 -5.61
C HIS A 125 -3.13 -7.77 -5.24
N ARG A 126 -3.79 -6.75 -4.72
CA ARG A 126 -5.22 -6.77 -4.37
C ARG A 126 -6.16 -6.59 -5.58
N GLY A 127 -5.64 -6.64 -6.81
CA GLY A 127 -6.43 -6.56 -8.04
C GLY A 127 -6.99 -5.16 -8.34
N MET A 128 -6.34 -4.11 -7.83
CA MET A 128 -6.75 -2.73 -8.03
C MET A 128 -5.77 -1.95 -8.90
N ILE A 129 -6.14 -0.72 -9.24
CA ILE A 129 -5.27 0.24 -9.92
C ILE A 129 -4.55 1.07 -8.86
N ALA A 130 -3.23 1.16 -8.97
CA ALA A 130 -2.41 2.09 -8.20
C ALA A 130 -2.18 3.35 -9.04
N GLU A 131 -2.57 4.50 -8.50
CA GLU A 131 -2.41 5.85 -9.08
C GLU A 131 -1.76 6.78 -8.06
#